data_AF-A0A843HNS1-F1
#
_entry.id   AF-A0A843HNS1-F1
#
_cell.length_a   1.000
_cell.length_b   1.000
_cell.length_c   1.000
_cell.angle_alpha   90.00
_cell.angle_beta   90.00
_cell.angle_gamma   90.00
#
_symmetry.space_group_name_H-M   'P 1'
#
loop_
_entity.id
_entity.type
_entity.pdbx_description
1 polymer ?
#
loop_
_entity_poly.entity_id
_entity_poly.type
_entity_poly.pdbx_seq_one_letter_code
_entity_poly.pdbx_strand_id
1 'polypeptide(L)'
;MQEYYKNAILANLCNEYKSDWRDSMQSKEALFNLAMAQQSIPHIMTFAYNGIGLTKEYLEEEFSDYINGKYTAINADGVQGDYKTSLYVGENAILRPSDDVSAFMWATIPNVIFKTSKAAKIYVGCESNINIIMQGYNSITIMLFDESKVTIDECDTTCDVNVYKYSNMAKVETHKYCLANVKIHEKTLKI
;
A
#
# COMPACT_ATOMS: atom_id res chain seq x y z
N MET A 1 -9.30 17.20 4.21
CA MET A 1 -8.87 16.94 5.61
C MET A 1 -9.98 17.02 6.66
N GLN A 2 -10.63 18.17 6.90
CA GLN A 2 -11.76 18.24 7.85
C GLN A 2 -12.97 17.37 7.42
N GLU A 3 -13.22 17.29 6.12
CA GLU A 3 -14.28 16.46 5.55
C GLU A 3 -13.95 14.97 5.61
N TYR A 4 -12.70 14.58 5.36
CA TYR A 4 -12.19 13.23 5.61
C TYR A 4 -12.36 12.83 7.09
N TYR A 5 -11.97 13.69 8.04
CA TYR A 5 -12.13 13.43 9.46
C TYR A 5 -13.61 13.26 9.87
N LYS A 6 -14.49 14.12 9.34
CA LYS A 6 -15.95 13.95 9.53
C LYS A 6 -16.43 12.61 8.99
N ASN A 7 -16.04 12.26 7.76
CA ASN A 7 -16.46 11.01 7.13
C ASN A 7 -15.87 9.77 7.82
N ALA A 8 -14.64 9.84 8.32
CA ALA A 8 -13.99 8.77 9.06
C ALA A 8 -14.62 8.57 10.47
N ILE A 9 -15.01 9.66 11.14
CA ILE A 9 -15.82 9.58 12.38
C ILE A 9 -17.22 9.02 12.09
N LEU A 10 -17.87 9.48 11.02
CA LEU A 10 -19.20 9.00 10.63
C LEU A 10 -19.19 7.51 10.25
N ALA A 11 -18.06 7.02 9.73
CA ALA A 11 -17.84 5.62 9.45
C ALA A 11 -17.28 4.81 10.63
N ASN A 12 -17.24 5.39 11.85
CA ASN A 12 -16.81 4.76 13.10
C ASN A 12 -15.34 4.25 13.10
N LEU A 13 -14.51 4.69 12.14
CA LEU A 13 -13.12 4.26 11.98
C LEU A 13 -12.16 4.87 13.00
N CYS A 14 -12.55 5.98 13.61
CA CYS A 14 -11.63 6.84 14.37
C CYS A 14 -11.86 6.85 15.88
N ASN A 15 -12.75 6.04 16.47
CA ASN A 15 -12.94 6.11 17.92
C ASN A 15 -11.64 5.82 18.70
N GLU A 16 -10.79 4.93 18.19
CA GLU A 16 -9.48 4.63 18.77
C GLU A 16 -8.38 5.63 18.35
N TYR A 17 -8.48 6.24 17.16
CA TYR A 17 -7.45 7.14 16.58
C TYR A 17 -7.77 8.64 16.68
N LYS A 18 -8.84 9.02 17.39
CA LYS A 18 -9.36 10.40 17.39
C LYS A 18 -8.40 11.41 18.00
N SER A 19 -7.68 11.01 19.05
CA SER A 19 -6.63 11.80 19.69
C SER A 19 -5.46 11.98 18.74
N ASP A 20 -4.95 10.87 18.21
CA ASP A 20 -3.75 10.84 17.38
C ASP A 20 -3.96 11.63 16.09
N TRP A 21 -5.17 11.58 15.53
CA TRP A 21 -5.54 12.41 14.38
C TRP A 21 -5.53 13.91 14.70
N ARG A 22 -6.11 14.30 15.84
CA ARG A 22 -6.16 15.71 16.27
C ARG A 22 -4.74 16.24 16.51
N ASP A 23 -3.89 15.43 17.11
CA ASP A 23 -2.51 15.81 17.41
C ASP A 23 -1.66 15.85 16.13
N SER A 24 -1.90 14.91 15.20
CA SER A 24 -1.20 14.86 13.91
C SER A 24 -1.60 15.97 12.95
N MET A 25 -2.80 16.56 13.08
CA MET A 25 -3.24 17.68 12.24
C MET A 25 -2.30 18.90 12.23
N GLN A 26 -1.33 18.94 13.15
CA GLN A 26 -0.34 20.00 13.26
C GLN A 26 0.73 19.97 12.16
N SER A 27 0.95 18.85 11.46
CA SER A 27 1.87 18.79 10.32
C SER A 27 1.48 17.74 9.27
N LYS A 28 1.80 18.02 7.99
CA LYS A 28 1.59 17.08 6.87
C LYS A 28 2.35 15.77 7.08
N GLU A 29 3.57 15.85 7.63
CA GLU A 29 4.38 14.69 7.96
C GLU A 29 3.71 13.78 9.01
N ALA A 30 3.19 14.36 10.10
CA ALA A 30 2.53 13.57 11.14
C ALA A 30 1.27 12.87 10.60
N LEU A 31 0.49 13.55 9.75
CA LEU A 31 -0.66 12.95 9.08
C LEU A 31 -0.26 11.84 8.12
N PHE A 32 0.82 12.04 7.36
CA PHE A 32 1.34 11.03 6.46
C PHE A 32 1.79 9.79 7.25
N ASN A 33 2.52 9.96 8.34
CA ASN A 33 2.99 8.84 9.17
C ASN A 33 1.81 8.10 9.81
N LEU A 34 0.81 8.82 10.34
CA LEU A 34 -0.42 8.20 10.86
C LEU A 34 -1.16 7.40 9.78
N ALA A 35 -1.22 7.94 8.56
CA ALA A 35 -1.85 7.31 7.41
C ALA A 35 -1.09 6.06 6.94
N MET A 36 0.24 6.09 7.01
CA MET A 36 1.13 5.02 6.58
C MET A 36 1.42 3.99 7.68
N ALA A 37 0.84 4.14 8.87
CA ALA A 37 0.80 3.05 9.82
C ALA A 37 0.09 1.84 9.17
N GLN A 38 0.65 0.64 9.30
CA GLN A 38 0.25 -0.55 8.55
C GLN A 38 -1.21 -0.94 8.73
N GLN A 39 -1.77 -0.65 9.91
CA GLN A 39 -3.18 -0.84 10.23
C GLN A 39 -4.08 0.23 9.61
N SER A 40 -3.58 1.42 9.35
CA SER A 40 -4.32 2.53 8.75
C SER A 40 -4.46 2.39 7.23
N ILE A 41 -3.44 1.84 6.55
CA ILE A 41 -3.39 1.76 5.07
C ILE A 41 -4.65 1.09 4.45
N PRO A 42 -5.14 -0.07 4.93
CA PRO A 42 -6.35 -0.69 4.37
C PRO A 42 -7.59 0.20 4.42
N HIS A 43 -7.75 0.97 5.50
CA HIS A 43 -8.87 1.89 5.67
C HIS A 43 -8.75 3.05 4.68
N ILE A 44 -7.57 3.64 4.56
CA ILE A 44 -7.31 4.74 3.64
C ILE A 44 -7.60 4.34 2.19
N MET A 45 -7.09 3.20 1.74
CA MET A 45 -7.34 2.70 0.38
C MET A 45 -8.81 2.44 0.13
N THR A 46 -9.49 1.80 1.09
CA THR A 46 -10.93 1.48 0.96
C THR A 46 -11.77 2.75 0.88
N PHE A 47 -11.45 3.78 1.67
CA PHE A 47 -12.20 5.03 1.68
C PHE A 47 -11.94 5.84 0.42
N ALA A 48 -10.68 5.95 0.02
CA ALA A 48 -10.28 6.59 -1.22
C ALA A 48 -10.97 5.97 -2.45
N TYR A 49 -10.99 4.63 -2.54
CA TYR A 49 -11.68 3.92 -3.61
C TYR A 49 -13.20 4.21 -3.64
N ASN A 50 -13.84 4.29 -2.47
CA ASN A 50 -15.27 4.62 -2.38
C ASN A 50 -15.56 6.12 -2.58
N GLY A 51 -14.58 6.93 -2.97
CA GLY A 51 -14.74 8.37 -3.18
C GLY A 51 -14.92 9.16 -1.87
N ILE A 52 -14.51 8.59 -0.73
CA ILE A 52 -14.67 9.21 0.58
C ILE A 52 -13.36 9.85 1.04
N GLY A 53 -13.31 11.18 0.93
CA GLY A 53 -12.40 12.06 1.67
C GLY A 53 -10.97 12.21 1.15
N LEU A 54 -10.40 11.23 0.44
CA LEU A 54 -9.10 11.36 -0.25
C LEU A 54 -9.27 11.08 -1.74
N THR A 55 -8.85 12.03 -2.58
CA THR A 55 -8.76 11.86 -4.03
C THR A 55 -7.31 11.81 -4.47
N LYS A 56 -7.08 11.31 -5.68
CA LYS A 56 -5.76 11.30 -6.31
C LYS A 56 -5.18 12.71 -6.40
N GLU A 57 -5.97 13.66 -6.91
CA GLU A 57 -5.55 15.04 -7.16
C GLU A 57 -5.15 15.74 -5.85
N TYR A 58 -5.92 15.51 -4.78
CA TYR A 58 -5.60 16.07 -3.46
C TYR A 58 -4.26 15.58 -2.92
N LEU A 59 -3.97 14.27 -3.06
CA LEU A 59 -2.68 13.72 -2.61
C LEU A 59 -1.52 14.20 -3.47
N GLU A 60 -1.72 14.30 -4.79
CA GLU A 60 -0.69 14.81 -5.71
C GLU A 60 -0.40 16.31 -5.50
N GLU A 61 -1.37 17.11 -5.08
CA GLU A 61 -1.20 18.54 -4.79
C GLU A 61 -0.67 18.80 -3.37
N GLU A 62 -1.32 18.25 -2.35
CA GLU A 62 -1.02 18.60 -0.96
C GLU A 62 0.10 17.78 -0.35
N PHE A 63 0.31 16.55 -0.84
CA PHE A 63 1.31 15.61 -0.33
C PHE A 63 2.37 15.26 -1.37
N SER A 64 2.55 16.11 -2.38
CA SER A 64 3.51 15.93 -3.49
C SER A 64 4.92 15.60 -3.04
N ASP A 65 5.34 16.11 -1.88
CA ASP A 65 6.68 15.93 -1.32
C ASP A 65 6.82 14.65 -0.49
N TYR A 66 5.70 13.98 -0.19
CA TYR A 66 5.62 12.79 0.65
C TYR A 66 5.40 11.49 -0.14
N ILE A 67 5.08 11.59 -1.43
CA ILE A 67 4.72 10.45 -2.29
C ILE A 67 5.78 10.18 -3.35
N ASN A 68 5.64 9.04 -4.03
CA ASN A 68 6.38 8.68 -5.24
C ASN A 68 7.91 8.69 -5.03
N GLY A 69 8.35 8.19 -3.87
CA GLY A 69 9.77 8.03 -3.53
C GLY A 69 10.48 9.30 -3.03
N LYS A 70 9.77 10.41 -2.82
CA LYS A 70 10.36 11.65 -2.27
C LYS A 70 10.48 11.65 -0.75
N TYR A 71 9.65 10.88 -0.07
CA TYR A 71 9.70 10.69 1.38
C TYR A 71 9.49 9.22 1.72
N THR A 72 10.15 8.78 2.78
CA THR A 72 10.01 7.46 3.36
C THR A 72 9.75 7.65 4.85
N ALA A 73 8.57 7.24 5.31
CA ALA A 73 8.25 7.23 6.72
C ALA A 73 9.11 6.17 7.41
N ILE A 74 9.74 6.55 8.52
CA ILE A 74 10.47 5.63 9.38
C ILE A 74 9.62 5.37 10.61
N ASN A 75 9.33 4.10 10.86
CA ASN A 75 8.59 3.65 12.04
C ASN A 75 7.21 4.32 12.20
N ALA A 76 6.42 4.32 11.13
CA ALA A 76 5.05 4.86 11.15
C ALA A 76 4.14 4.19 12.20
N ASP A 77 4.46 2.96 12.61
CA ASP A 77 3.70 2.17 13.59
C ASP A 77 4.10 2.42 15.05
N GLY A 78 5.18 3.18 15.30
CA GLY A 78 5.73 3.40 16.65
C GLY A 78 6.31 2.15 17.31
N VAL A 79 6.65 1.12 16.53
CA VAL A 79 7.22 -0.15 16.99
C VAL A 79 8.74 -0.07 16.99
N GLN A 80 9.44 -0.79 17.86
CA GLN A 80 10.90 -0.77 17.88
C GLN A 80 11.50 -1.24 16.53
N GLY A 81 12.23 -0.35 15.85
CA GLY A 81 12.92 -0.62 14.58
C GLY A 81 12.88 0.56 13.61
N ASP A 82 13.59 0.44 12.48
CA ASP A 82 13.67 1.46 11.42
C ASP A 82 12.89 1.02 10.18
N TYR A 83 11.65 0.56 10.37
CA TYR A 83 10.80 0.08 9.27
C TYR A 83 10.46 1.22 8.34
N LYS A 84 10.79 1.04 7.06
CA LYS A 84 10.61 2.04 6.01
C LYS A 84 9.29 1.83 5.28
N THR A 85 8.48 2.88 5.21
CA THR A 85 7.18 2.87 4.52
C THR A 85 7.10 3.97 3.48
N SER A 86 6.67 3.63 2.27
CA SER A 86 6.50 4.59 1.16
C SER A 86 5.11 4.48 0.55
N LEU A 87 4.60 5.62 0.07
CA LEU A 87 3.34 5.72 -0.66
C LEU A 87 3.60 6.13 -2.11
N TYR A 88 3.01 5.40 -3.05
CA TYR A 88 3.01 5.69 -4.47
C TYR A 88 1.57 5.99 -4.93
N VAL A 89 1.36 7.19 -5.46
CA VAL A 89 0.06 7.70 -5.90
C VAL A 89 0.17 8.10 -7.36
N GLY A 90 -0.68 7.53 -8.23
CA GLY A 90 -0.70 7.89 -9.65
C GLY A 90 0.54 7.49 -10.44
N GLU A 91 1.50 6.82 -9.80
CA GLU A 91 2.83 6.54 -10.35
C GLU A 91 2.74 5.59 -11.56
N ASN A 92 3.57 5.85 -12.56
CA ASN A 92 3.69 5.04 -13.77
C ASN A 92 5.13 4.96 -14.24
N ALA A 93 5.96 4.27 -13.45
CA ALA A 93 7.36 4.07 -13.73
C ALA A 93 7.83 2.70 -13.25
N ILE A 94 8.99 2.25 -13.71
CA ILE A 94 9.64 1.06 -13.17
C ILE A 94 10.21 1.39 -11.79
N LEU A 95 9.84 0.63 -10.77
CA LEU A 95 10.25 0.83 -9.39
C LEU A 95 11.20 -0.26 -8.91
N ARG A 96 12.13 0.14 -8.03
CA ARG A 96 13.05 -0.74 -7.31
C ARG A 96 13.01 -0.36 -5.82
N PRO A 97 11.87 -0.59 -5.14
CA PRO A 97 11.70 -0.15 -3.77
C PRO A 97 12.72 -0.85 -2.86
N SER A 98 13.25 -0.09 -1.91
CA SER A 98 14.09 -0.63 -0.83
C SER A 98 13.35 -0.68 0.51
N ASP A 99 12.10 -0.21 0.51
CA ASP A 99 11.24 -0.08 1.69
C ASP A 99 10.71 -1.43 2.17
N ASP A 100 10.39 -1.51 3.45
CA ASP A 100 9.81 -2.71 4.08
C ASP A 100 8.31 -2.78 3.83
N VAL A 101 7.67 -1.61 3.70
CA VAL A 101 6.26 -1.45 3.39
C VAL A 101 6.10 -0.50 2.20
N SER A 102 5.26 -0.86 1.23
CA SER A 102 4.91 0.03 0.12
C SER A 102 3.42 0.00 -0.14
N ALA A 103 2.81 1.17 -0.31
CA ALA A 103 1.41 1.33 -0.66
C ALA A 103 1.28 1.92 -2.07
N PHE A 104 0.42 1.33 -2.90
CA PHE A 104 0.16 1.76 -4.28
C PHE A 104 -1.32 2.13 -4.41
N MET A 105 -1.59 3.38 -4.81
CA MET A 105 -2.94 3.92 -5.02
C MET A 105 -3.06 4.58 -6.38
N TRP A 106 -4.08 4.23 -7.18
CA TRP A 106 -4.26 4.69 -8.57
C TRP A 106 -3.00 4.58 -9.44
N ALA A 107 -2.13 3.62 -9.13
CA ALA A 107 -0.82 3.47 -9.75
C ALA A 107 -0.86 2.41 -10.85
N THR A 108 -0.17 2.66 -11.96
CA THR A 108 0.03 1.67 -13.02
C THR A 108 1.51 1.40 -13.14
N ILE A 109 2.00 0.40 -12.41
CA ILE A 109 3.44 0.13 -12.30
C ILE A 109 3.82 -1.01 -13.24
N PRO A 110 4.53 -0.73 -14.36
CA PRO A 110 4.88 -1.76 -15.32
C PRO A 110 5.80 -2.81 -14.74
N ASN A 111 6.65 -2.47 -13.76
CA ASN A 111 7.52 -3.40 -13.04
C ASN A 111 7.92 -2.84 -11.65
N VAL A 112 7.62 -3.58 -10.59
CA VAL A 112 8.19 -3.44 -9.24
C VAL A 112 9.22 -4.56 -9.09
N ILE A 113 10.50 -4.21 -9.01
CA ILE A 113 11.60 -5.18 -9.12
C ILE A 113 12.34 -5.31 -7.79
N PHE A 114 12.31 -6.52 -7.21
CA PHE A 114 13.09 -6.91 -6.03
C PHE A 114 14.25 -7.82 -6.46
N LYS A 115 15.51 -7.34 -6.37
CA LYS A 115 16.70 -8.08 -6.87
C LYS A 115 17.55 -8.78 -5.81
N THR A 116 17.25 -8.57 -4.54
CA THR A 116 18.04 -9.05 -3.40
C THR A 116 17.08 -9.59 -2.35
N SER A 117 17.56 -10.41 -1.41
CA SER A 117 16.70 -10.97 -0.36
C SER A 117 15.93 -9.89 0.39
N LYS A 118 14.60 -9.86 0.24
CA LYS A 118 13.71 -8.90 0.89
C LYS A 118 12.49 -9.60 1.46
N ALA A 119 12.13 -9.24 2.68
CA ALA A 119 10.82 -9.49 3.24
C ALA A 119 10.05 -8.17 3.24
N ALA A 120 9.07 -8.02 2.35
CA ALA A 120 8.33 -6.77 2.21
C ALA A 120 6.81 -7.00 2.21
N LYS A 121 6.09 -6.00 2.70
CA LYS A 121 4.63 -5.96 2.69
C LYS A 121 4.17 -4.88 1.70
N ILE A 122 3.33 -5.27 0.76
CA ILE A 122 2.85 -4.40 -0.29
C ILE A 122 1.34 -4.27 -0.15
N TYR A 123 0.83 -3.04 -0.22
CA TYR A 123 -0.59 -2.74 -0.27
C TYR A 123 -0.91 -2.20 -1.65
N VAL A 124 -1.95 -2.73 -2.29
CA VAL A 124 -2.35 -2.36 -3.65
C VAL A 124 -3.85 -2.13 -3.68
N GLY A 125 -4.25 -0.89 -3.97
CA GLY A 125 -5.65 -0.48 -3.98
C GLY A 125 -5.91 0.70 -4.90
N CYS A 126 -7.14 1.18 -4.88
CA CYS A 126 -7.63 2.29 -5.70
C CYS A 126 -7.38 2.07 -7.19
N GLU A 127 -7.86 0.95 -7.74
CA GLU A 127 -7.74 0.60 -9.16
C GLU A 127 -6.28 0.50 -9.66
N SER A 128 -5.34 0.21 -8.78
CA SER A 128 -3.93 0.08 -9.14
C SER A 128 -3.68 -1.20 -9.95
N ASN A 129 -2.74 -1.15 -10.89
CA ASN A 129 -2.29 -2.29 -11.65
C ASN A 129 -0.76 -2.37 -11.57
N ILE A 130 -0.24 -3.38 -10.89
CA ILE A 130 1.22 -3.54 -10.70
C ILE A 130 1.71 -4.89 -11.18
N ASN A 131 2.90 -4.93 -11.77
CA ASN A 131 3.62 -6.15 -12.08
C ASN A 131 4.82 -6.30 -11.13
N ILE A 132 4.98 -7.48 -10.54
CA ILE A 132 6.04 -7.77 -9.58
C ILE A 132 7.03 -8.75 -10.21
N ILE A 133 8.31 -8.38 -10.14
CA ILE A 133 9.45 -9.18 -10.56
C ILE A 133 10.38 -9.39 -9.38
N MET A 134 10.83 -10.62 -9.15
CA MET A 134 11.67 -10.96 -8.00
C MET A 134 12.79 -11.92 -8.34
N GLN A 135 14.01 -11.53 -8.02
CA GLN A 135 15.21 -12.37 -8.15
C GLN A 135 15.85 -12.57 -6.78
N GLY A 136 16.37 -13.77 -6.52
CA GLY A 136 16.96 -14.16 -5.24
C GLY A 136 15.95 -14.71 -4.23
N TYR A 137 16.17 -14.45 -2.94
CA TYR A 137 15.41 -15.05 -1.82
C TYR A 137 14.42 -14.04 -1.22
N ASN A 138 13.29 -13.82 -1.90
CA ASN A 138 12.27 -12.84 -1.47
C ASN A 138 11.08 -13.52 -0.80
N SER A 139 10.50 -12.87 0.20
CA SER A 139 9.23 -13.26 0.81
C SER A 139 8.31 -12.05 0.87
N ILE A 140 7.37 -11.96 -0.07
CA ILE A 140 6.50 -10.80 -0.22
C ILE A 140 5.09 -11.13 0.26
N THR A 141 4.54 -10.23 1.08
CA THR A 141 3.13 -10.25 1.45
C THR A 141 2.40 -9.15 0.70
N ILE A 142 1.32 -9.47 0.02
CA ILE A 142 0.53 -8.53 -0.78
C ILE A 142 -0.87 -8.44 -0.18
N MET A 143 -1.30 -7.23 0.15
CA MET A 143 -2.64 -6.88 0.58
C MET A 143 -3.34 -6.21 -0.61
N LEU A 144 -4.29 -6.92 -1.22
CA LEU A 144 -4.90 -6.51 -2.49
C LEU A 144 -6.37 -6.15 -2.29
N PHE A 145 -6.75 -4.94 -2.69
CA PHE A 145 -8.06 -4.33 -2.45
C PHE A 145 -8.81 -4.07 -3.76
N ASP A 146 -10.11 -3.74 -3.63
CA ASP A 146 -10.98 -3.25 -4.71
C ASP A 146 -10.87 -4.04 -6.04
N GLU A 147 -10.79 -3.37 -7.18
CA GLU A 147 -10.61 -3.97 -8.50
C GLU A 147 -9.16 -3.92 -8.99
N SER A 148 -8.25 -3.57 -8.08
CA SER A 148 -6.82 -3.55 -8.33
C SER A 148 -6.29 -4.92 -8.78
N LYS A 149 -5.20 -4.86 -9.54
CA LYS A 149 -4.55 -6.01 -10.17
C LYS A 149 -3.09 -6.11 -9.75
N VAL A 150 -2.69 -7.33 -9.44
CA VAL A 150 -1.28 -7.70 -9.28
C VAL A 150 -0.95 -8.81 -10.26
N THR A 151 0.11 -8.59 -11.03
CA THR A 151 0.74 -9.60 -11.86
C THR A 151 2.05 -10.02 -11.20
N ILE A 152 2.32 -11.33 -11.14
CA ILE A 152 3.59 -11.87 -10.63
C ILE A 152 4.28 -12.56 -11.82
N ASP A 153 5.44 -12.05 -12.19
CA ASP A 153 6.18 -12.48 -13.37
C ASP A 153 7.69 -12.55 -13.10
N GLU A 154 8.43 -13.31 -13.90
CA GLU A 154 9.90 -13.42 -13.83
C GLU A 154 10.43 -13.60 -12.38
N CYS A 155 9.82 -14.53 -11.63
CA CYS A 155 10.15 -14.76 -10.22
C CYS A 155 10.90 -16.08 -10.02
N ASP A 156 11.98 -16.06 -9.24
CA ASP A 156 12.80 -17.25 -8.94
C ASP A 156 12.07 -18.26 -8.02
N THR A 157 12.46 -19.54 -8.08
CA THR A 157 11.91 -20.63 -7.24
C THR A 157 12.15 -20.44 -5.74
N THR A 158 13.10 -19.58 -5.39
CA THR A 158 13.46 -19.23 -4.01
C THR A 158 12.62 -18.09 -3.45
N CYS A 159 11.64 -17.59 -4.22
CA CYS A 159 10.72 -16.56 -3.78
C CYS A 159 9.40 -17.15 -3.29
N ASP A 160 8.84 -16.56 -2.23
CA ASP A 160 7.51 -16.83 -1.72
C ASP A 160 6.64 -15.57 -1.84
N VAL A 161 5.40 -15.73 -2.30
CA VAL A 161 4.40 -14.65 -2.36
C VAL A 161 3.13 -15.10 -1.65
N ASN A 162 2.70 -14.32 -0.66
CA ASN A 162 1.41 -14.50 -0.01
C ASN A 162 0.51 -13.32 -0.37
N VAL A 163 -0.56 -13.58 -1.14
CA VAL A 163 -1.54 -12.58 -1.53
C VAL A 163 -2.79 -12.73 -0.67
N TYR A 164 -3.17 -11.66 0.02
CA TYR A 164 -4.42 -11.53 0.76
C TYR A 164 -5.37 -10.66 -0.05
N LYS A 165 -6.37 -11.29 -0.64
CA LYS A 165 -7.36 -10.65 -1.50
C LYS A 165 -8.57 -10.24 -0.68
N TYR A 166 -8.80 -8.93 -0.56
CA TYR A 166 -9.88 -8.34 0.25
C TYR A 166 -11.13 -7.99 -0.55
N SER A 167 -11.12 -8.26 -1.86
CA SER A 167 -12.21 -8.00 -2.79
C SER A 167 -12.32 -9.15 -3.79
N ASN A 168 -13.54 -9.52 -4.16
CA ASN A 168 -13.77 -10.50 -5.23
C ASN A 168 -13.46 -9.93 -6.63
N MET A 169 -13.41 -8.60 -6.78
CA MET A 169 -13.08 -7.93 -8.04
C MET A 169 -11.57 -7.84 -8.28
N ALA A 170 -10.77 -7.98 -7.22
CA ALA A 170 -9.32 -7.93 -7.30
C ALA A 170 -8.76 -9.09 -8.11
N LYS A 171 -7.73 -8.81 -8.92
CA LYS A 171 -7.15 -9.76 -9.87
C LYS A 171 -5.71 -10.09 -9.51
N VAL A 172 -5.42 -11.38 -9.45
CA VAL A 172 -4.06 -11.90 -9.28
C VAL A 172 -3.76 -12.77 -10.49
N GLU A 173 -2.70 -12.45 -11.22
CA GLU A 173 -2.25 -13.21 -12.37
C GLU A 173 -0.82 -13.67 -12.15
N THR A 174 -0.52 -14.90 -12.53
CA THR A 174 0.84 -15.42 -12.63
C THR A 174 1.16 -15.66 -14.09
N HIS A 175 2.34 -15.23 -14.51
CA HIS A 175 2.80 -15.37 -15.89
C HIS A 175 3.78 -16.53 -16.06
N LYS A 176 4.12 -16.81 -17.33
CA LYS A 176 4.87 -18.01 -17.76
C LYS A 176 6.22 -18.20 -17.04
N TYR A 177 6.85 -17.13 -16.56
CA TYR A 177 8.16 -17.19 -15.89
C TYR A 177 8.09 -16.95 -14.38
N CYS A 178 6.90 -17.01 -13.78
CA CYS A 178 6.75 -17.03 -12.33
C CYS A 178 7.01 -18.45 -11.80
N LEU A 179 8.20 -18.67 -11.23
CA LEU A 179 8.57 -19.92 -10.57
C LEU A 179 8.44 -19.85 -9.04
N ALA A 180 8.04 -18.71 -8.48
CA ALA A 180 7.82 -18.50 -7.06
C ALA A 180 6.67 -19.35 -6.51
N ASN A 181 6.73 -19.62 -5.20
CA ASN A 181 5.63 -20.21 -4.46
C ASN A 181 4.57 -19.14 -4.15
N VAL A 182 3.50 -19.09 -4.95
CA VAL A 182 2.42 -18.11 -4.80
C VAL A 182 1.22 -18.74 -4.08
N LYS A 183 0.82 -18.13 -2.95
CA LYS A 183 -0.38 -18.50 -2.19
C LYS A 183 -1.36 -17.35 -2.19
N ILE A 184 -2.62 -17.64 -2.50
CA ILE A 184 -3.70 -16.65 -2.54
C ILE A 184 -4.72 -16.99 -1.44
N HIS A 185 -5.06 -15.98 -0.65
CA HIS A 185 -5.97 -16.08 0.48
C HIS A 185 -7.11 -15.10 0.29
N GLU A 186 -8.34 -15.60 0.21
CA GLU A 186 -9.53 -14.75 0.23
C GLU A 186 -9.77 -14.26 1.67
N LYS A 187 -10.00 -12.96 1.81
CA LYS A 187 -10.24 -12.28 3.09
C LYS A 187 -11.44 -11.35 2.97
N THR A 188 -12.06 -11.09 4.10
CA THR A 188 -13.06 -10.03 4.25
C THR A 188 -12.45 -8.95 5.12
N LEU A 189 -12.51 -7.70 4.67
CA LEU A 189 -12.10 -6.57 5.49
C LEU A 189 -13.16 -6.40 6.59
N LYS A 190 -12.75 -6.51 7.85
CA LYS A 190 -13.60 -6.13 8.98
C LYS A 190 -13.41 -4.63 9.18
N ILE A 191 -14.43 -3.86 8.80
CA ILE A 191 -14.50 -2.40 8.98
C ILE A 191 -15.45 -2.13 10.14
#